data_AF-A0A673GVK7-F1
#
_entry.id   AF-A0A673GVK7-F1
#
_cell.length_a   1.000
_cell.length_b   1.000
_cell.length_c   1.000
_cell.angle_alpha   90.00
_cell.angle_beta   90.00
_cell.angle_gamma   90.00
#
_symmetry.space_group_name_H-M   'P 1'
#
loop_
_entity.id
_entity.type
_entity.pdbx_description
1 polymer ?
#
loop_
_entity_poly.entity_id
_entity_poly.type
_entity_poly.pdbx_seq_one_letter_code
_entity_poly.pdbx_strand_id
1 'polypeptide(L)'
;MAQGSDNNDTSYTNSPSPGNKQGSTDDVRKVMRREKNRIAAQKSRMRQTLKADNLHLESENLEKENAALRKEVKRLTEEAKYLSTVLSNHEPLCTGLSGASTYGAHHGAFHQHISVPHYPL
;
A
#
# COMPACT_ATOMS: atom_id res chain seq x y z
N MET A 1 38.82 -22.43 -2.61
CA MET A 1 39.63 -21.68 -3.59
C MET A 1 38.69 -21.02 -4.58
N ALA A 2 38.67 -19.69 -4.64
CA ALA A 2 38.23 -18.90 -5.80
C ALA A 2 38.73 -17.47 -5.56
N GLN A 3 39.96 -17.21 -5.99
CA GLN A 3 40.55 -15.87 -6.01
C GLN A 3 40.17 -15.24 -7.35
N GLY A 4 39.51 -14.07 -7.30
CA GLY A 4 39.35 -13.17 -8.43
C GLY A 4 39.92 -11.82 -8.03
N SER A 5 41.24 -11.68 -8.11
CA SER A 5 41.95 -10.40 -8.03
C SER A 5 41.97 -9.81 -9.44
N ASP A 6 41.25 -8.72 -9.66
CA ASP A 6 41.52 -7.81 -10.77
C ASP A 6 41.87 -6.44 -10.18
N ASN A 7 43.16 -6.27 -9.93
CA ASN A 7 43.78 -4.98 -9.70
C ASN A 7 43.76 -4.21 -11.03
N ASN A 8 42.88 -3.21 -11.16
CA ASN A 8 43.07 -2.17 -12.16
C ASN A 8 43.81 -1.00 -11.51
N ASP A 9 45.13 -1.07 -11.59
CA ASP A 9 46.07 0.00 -11.28
C ASP A 9 45.92 1.09 -12.35
N THR A 10 44.87 1.92 -12.23
CA THR A 10 44.74 3.12 -13.05
C THR A 10 45.63 4.20 -12.46
N SER A 11 46.91 4.11 -12.80
CA SER A 11 47.91 5.15 -12.67
C SER A 11 47.48 6.40 -13.46
N TYR A 12 46.67 7.26 -12.86
CA TYR A 12 46.51 8.63 -13.33
C TYR A 12 47.61 9.49 -12.70
N THR A 13 48.56 9.84 -13.54
CA THR A 13 49.64 10.79 -13.37
C THR A 13 49.16 12.09 -12.71
N ASN A 14 49.39 12.25 -11.41
CA ASN A 14 49.38 13.57 -10.76
C ASN A 14 50.82 14.09 -10.73
N SER A 15 51.26 14.68 -11.84
CA SER A 15 52.48 15.49 -11.89
C SER A 15 52.35 16.65 -10.89
N PRO A 16 53.31 16.87 -9.98
CA PRO A 16 53.23 17.97 -9.01
C PRO A 16 53.56 19.27 -9.72
N SER A 17 52.54 20.09 -10.00
CA SER A 17 52.69 21.47 -10.47
C SER A 17 52.90 22.41 -9.26
N PRO A 18 53.76 23.44 -9.35
CA PRO A 18 54.18 24.24 -8.19
C PRO A 18 53.06 25.19 -7.77
N GLY A 19 52.35 24.86 -6.68
CA GLY A 19 51.23 25.66 -6.16
C GLY A 19 50.71 25.15 -4.82
N ASN A 20 51.59 24.98 -3.83
CA ASN A 20 51.32 24.37 -2.53
C ASN A 20 50.44 25.22 -1.56
N LYS A 21 49.42 25.92 -2.07
CA LYS A 21 48.42 26.64 -1.26
C LYS A 21 46.96 26.37 -1.66
N GLN A 22 46.69 25.86 -2.87
CA GLN A 22 45.33 25.48 -3.29
C GLN A 22 44.87 24.11 -2.72
N GLY A 23 45.78 23.14 -2.54
CA GLY A 23 45.43 21.79 -2.10
C GLY A 23 44.68 21.72 -0.77
N SER A 24 45.08 22.53 0.22
CA SER A 24 44.42 22.57 1.53
C SER A 24 42.96 23.07 1.46
N THR A 25 42.68 24.09 0.65
CA THR A 25 41.31 24.61 0.49
C THR A 25 40.43 23.64 -0.31
N ASP A 26 40.99 23.01 -1.33
CA ASP A 26 40.26 22.04 -2.14
C ASP A 26 39.98 20.73 -1.39
N ASP A 27 40.88 20.30 -0.49
CA ASP A 27 40.64 19.18 0.41
C ASP A 27 39.52 19.47 1.41
N VAL A 28 39.47 20.67 2.00
CA VAL A 28 38.37 21.09 2.88
C VAL A 28 37.04 21.10 2.12
N ARG A 29 36.99 21.64 0.90
CA ARG A 29 35.79 21.61 0.04
C ARG A 29 35.35 20.19 -0.29
N LYS A 30 36.30 19.29 -0.54
CA LYS A 30 36.04 17.87 -0.84
C LYS A 30 35.45 17.16 0.38
N VAL A 31 35.98 17.42 1.58
CA VAL A 31 35.43 16.89 2.85
C VAL A 31 34.01 17.41 3.07
N MET A 32 33.76 18.72 2.91
CA MET A 32 32.42 19.29 3.03
C MET A 32 31.44 18.68 2.03
N ARG A 33 31.86 18.42 0.79
CA ARG A 33 31.02 17.79 -0.24
C ARG A 33 30.69 16.35 0.13
N ARG A 34 31.65 15.58 0.62
CA ARG A 34 31.43 14.20 1.11
C ARG A 34 30.46 14.18 2.27
N GLU A 35 30.60 15.11 3.21
CA GLU A 35 29.71 15.19 4.36
C GLU A 35 28.28 15.56 3.96
N LYS A 36 28.10 16.54 3.07
CA LYS A 36 26.79 16.86 2.48
C LYS A 36 26.16 15.67 1.77
N ASN A 37 26.95 14.92 0.99
CA ASN A 37 26.47 13.73 0.30
C ASN A 37 26.12 12.60 1.28
N ARG A 38 26.91 12.41 2.34
CA ARG A 38 26.64 11.44 3.40
C ARG A 38 25.28 11.69 4.04
N ILE A 39 25.00 12.95 4.40
CA ILE A 39 23.71 13.37 4.96
C ILE A 39 22.59 13.18 3.93
N ALA A 40 22.81 13.56 2.67
CA ALA A 40 21.81 13.40 1.61
C ALA A 40 21.45 11.93 1.37
N ALA A 41 22.45 11.03 1.35
CA ALA A 41 22.26 9.59 1.20
C ALA A 41 21.53 9.00 2.41
N GLN A 42 21.89 9.40 3.64
CA GLN A 42 21.18 9.00 4.85
C GLN A 42 19.71 9.45 4.81
N LYS A 43 19.44 10.70 4.46
CA LYS A 43 18.08 11.23 4.33
C LYS A 43 17.29 10.52 3.22
N SER A 44 17.95 10.14 2.13
CA SER A 44 17.32 9.37 1.05
C SER A 44 16.92 7.97 1.50
N ARG A 45 17.84 7.26 2.17
CA ARG A 45 17.55 5.95 2.76
C ARG A 45 16.41 6.03 3.76
N MET A 46 16.45 7.01 4.67
CA MET A 46 15.38 7.22 5.65
C MET A 46 14.02 7.48 5.00
N ARG A 47 13.95 8.33 3.96
CA ARG A 47 12.69 8.55 3.23
C ARG A 47 12.16 7.28 2.59
N GLN A 48 13.04 6.43 2.07
CA GLN A 48 12.64 5.17 1.44
C GLN A 48 12.14 4.15 2.47
N THR A 49 12.82 4.02 3.62
CA THR A 49 12.35 3.22 4.75
C THR A 49 10.98 3.69 5.23
N LEU A 50 10.83 5.00 5.51
CA LEU A 50 9.56 5.56 5.96
C LEU A 50 8.44 5.33 4.94
N LYS A 51 8.72 5.44 3.64
CA LYS A 51 7.72 5.15 2.60
C LYS A 51 7.29 3.68 2.65
N ALA A 52 8.24 2.75 2.78
CA ALA A 52 7.92 1.33 2.91
C ALA A 52 7.09 1.05 4.17
N ASP A 53 7.47 1.63 5.31
CA ASP A 53 6.76 1.46 6.58
C ASP A 53 5.32 1.99 6.51
N ASN A 54 5.12 3.17 5.91
CA ASN A 54 3.78 3.73 5.73
C ASN A 54 2.91 2.86 4.82
N LEU A 55 3.46 2.39 3.69
CA LEU A 55 2.72 1.49 2.79
C LEU A 55 2.34 0.17 3.47
N HIS A 56 3.25 -0.40 4.27
CA HIS A 56 2.96 -1.60 5.05
C HIS A 56 1.84 -1.37 6.05
N LEU A 57 1.93 -0.30 6.84
CA LEU A 57 0.91 0.03 7.83
C LEU A 57 -0.47 0.29 7.21
N GLU A 58 -0.50 0.99 6.06
CA GLU A 58 -1.73 1.24 5.31
C GLU A 58 -2.33 -0.07 4.77
N SER A 59 -1.50 -0.97 4.23
CA SER A 59 -1.94 -2.30 3.78
C SER A 59 -2.56 -3.10 4.93
N GLU A 60 -1.88 -3.18 6.08
CA GLU A 60 -2.39 -3.90 7.25
C GLU A 60 -3.71 -3.32 7.76
N ASN A 61 -3.85 -1.98 7.75
CA ASN A 61 -5.09 -1.34 8.13
C ASN A 61 -6.23 -1.68 7.17
N LEU A 62 -5.98 -1.56 5.86
CA LEU A 62 -6.96 -1.90 4.83
C LEU A 62 -7.36 -3.37 4.88
N GLU A 63 -6.43 -4.29 5.15
CA GLU A 63 -6.74 -5.72 5.32
C GLU A 63 -7.67 -5.97 6.52
N LYS A 64 -7.42 -5.31 7.66
CA LYS A 64 -8.28 -5.39 8.85
C LYS A 64 -9.67 -4.85 8.57
N GLU A 65 -9.77 -3.66 7.96
CA GLU A 65 -11.05 -3.04 7.59
C GLU A 65 -11.82 -3.90 6.59
N ASN A 66 -11.14 -4.43 5.57
CA ASN A 66 -11.74 -5.31 4.57
C ASN A 66 -12.31 -6.58 5.21
N ALA A 67 -11.55 -7.21 6.12
CA ALA A 67 -12.01 -8.38 6.86
C ALA A 67 -13.24 -8.07 7.73
N ALA A 68 -13.25 -6.92 8.41
CA ALA A 68 -14.39 -6.48 9.22
C ALA A 68 -15.64 -6.23 8.35
N LEU A 69 -15.48 -5.52 7.23
CA LEU A 69 -16.57 -5.28 6.27
C LEU A 69 -17.12 -6.57 5.68
N ARG A 70 -16.26 -7.52 5.29
CA ARG A 70 -16.69 -8.84 4.78
C ARG A 70 -17.50 -9.61 5.82
N LYS A 71 -17.10 -9.55 7.09
CA LYS A 71 -17.85 -10.17 8.20
C LYS A 71 -19.23 -9.54 8.36
N GLU A 72 -19.31 -8.21 8.26
CA GLU A 72 -20.58 -7.49 8.38
C GLU A 72 -21.52 -7.77 7.20
N VAL A 73 -21.00 -7.79 5.97
CA VAL A 73 -21.76 -8.20 4.78
C VAL A 73 -22.32 -9.61 4.96
N LYS A 74 -21.51 -10.55 5.43
CA LYS A 74 -21.97 -11.92 5.69
C LYS A 74 -23.10 -11.94 6.73
N ARG A 75 -22.92 -11.26 7.86
CA ARG A 75 -23.90 -11.19 8.96
C ARG A 75 -25.23 -10.61 8.46
N LEU A 76 -25.20 -9.47 7.78
CA LEU A 76 -26.40 -8.81 7.24
C LEU A 76 -27.09 -9.67 6.17
N THR A 77 -26.32 -10.37 5.33
CA THR A 77 -26.87 -11.26 4.31
C THR A 77 -27.59 -12.46 4.95
N GLU A 78 -27.02 -13.03 6.01
CA GLU A 78 -27.65 -14.12 6.77
C GLU A 78 -28.93 -13.64 7.47
N GLU A 79 -28.89 -12.45 8.07
CA GLU A 79 -30.06 -11.84 8.71
C GLU A 79 -31.19 -11.55 7.71
N ALA A 80 -30.87 -10.99 6.54
CA ALA A 80 -31.85 -10.76 5.48
C ALA A 80 -32.49 -12.06 4.98
N LYS A 81 -31.69 -13.12 4.79
CA LYS A 81 -32.19 -14.45 4.40
C LYS A 81 -33.10 -15.04 5.49
N TYR A 82 -32.69 -14.92 6.75
CA TYR A 82 -33.49 -15.39 7.88
C TYR A 82 -34.84 -14.68 7.94
N LEU A 83 -34.85 -13.35 7.89
CA LEU A 83 -36.08 -12.55 7.92
C LEU A 83 -36.98 -12.84 6.72
N SER A 84 -36.41 -12.97 5.51
CA SER A 84 -37.17 -13.37 4.32
C SER A 84 -37.82 -14.73 4.51
N THR A 85 -37.11 -15.70 5.10
CA THR A 85 -37.65 -17.04 5.38
C THR A 85 -38.80 -16.99 6.38
N VAL A 86 -38.65 -16.20 7.45
CA VAL A 86 -39.71 -15.99 8.46
C VAL A 86 -40.96 -15.38 7.82
N LEU A 87 -40.80 -14.38 6.95
CA LEU A 87 -41.93 -13.76 6.24
C LEU A 87 -42.61 -14.72 5.28
N SER A 88 -41.85 -15.45 4.45
CA SER A 88 -42.41 -16.44 3.52
C SER A 88 -43.17 -17.56 4.24
N ASN A 89 -42.70 -18.00 5.41
CA ASN A 89 -43.40 -19.00 6.21
C ASN A 89 -44.69 -18.47 6.85
N HIS A 90 -44.74 -17.17 7.16
CA HIS A 90 -45.92 -16.51 7.74
C HIS A 90 -46.99 -16.17 6.69
N GLU A 91 -46.58 -15.81 5.46
CA GLU A 91 -47.46 -15.44 4.35
C GLU A 91 -48.70 -16.35 4.15
N PRO A 92 -48.60 -17.69 4.11
CA PRO A 92 -49.75 -18.57 3.94
C PRO A 92 -50.71 -18.60 5.15
N LEU A 93 -50.29 -18.13 6.32
CA LEU A 93 -51.09 -18.09 7.54
C LEU A 93 -51.74 -16.70 7.77
N CYS A 94 -51.33 -15.70 7.01
CA CYS A 94 -51.76 -14.32 7.18
C CYS A 94 -53.10 -14.06 6.45
N THR A 95 -54.22 -14.21 7.14
CA THR A 95 -55.58 -13.97 6.60
C THR A 95 -55.96 -12.49 6.40
N GLY A 96 -55.01 -11.55 6.42
CA GLY A 96 -55.30 -10.10 6.44
C GLY A 96 -54.77 -9.24 5.29
N LEU A 97 -53.94 -9.75 4.38
CA LEU A 97 -53.20 -8.90 3.41
C LEU A 97 -53.36 -9.26 1.93
N SER A 98 -54.35 -10.09 1.58
CA SER A 98 -54.61 -10.48 0.18
C SER A 98 -55.08 -9.32 -0.74
N GLY A 99 -55.15 -8.06 -0.24
CA GLY A 99 -55.68 -6.91 -0.98
C GLY A 99 -54.73 -5.73 -1.23
N ALA A 100 -53.53 -5.69 -0.67
CA ALA A 100 -52.65 -4.51 -0.83
C ALA A 100 -51.17 -4.81 -0.65
N SER A 101 -50.60 -5.74 -1.44
CA SER A 101 -49.14 -5.89 -1.52
C SER A 101 -48.61 -5.17 -2.77
N THR A 102 -48.48 -3.85 -2.69
CA THR A 102 -47.78 -3.02 -3.69
C THR A 102 -46.27 -2.89 -3.41
N TYR A 103 -45.72 -3.64 -2.45
CA TYR A 103 -44.33 -3.47 -1.99
C TYR A 103 -43.34 -4.53 -2.53
N GLY A 104 -43.77 -5.45 -3.39
CA GLY A 104 -42.95 -6.59 -3.85
C GLY A 104 -42.06 -6.37 -5.08
N ALA A 105 -42.13 -5.23 -5.77
CA ALA A 105 -41.54 -5.09 -7.11
C ALA A 105 -40.09 -4.55 -7.18
N HIS A 106 -39.46 -4.19 -6.06
CA HIS A 106 -38.17 -3.44 -6.11
C HIS A 106 -36.90 -4.24 -5.77
N HIS A 107 -36.99 -5.55 -5.52
CA HIS A 107 -35.84 -6.35 -5.06
C HIS A 107 -34.90 -6.90 -6.16
N GLY A 108 -35.00 -6.38 -7.41
CA GLY A 108 -34.21 -6.89 -8.55
C GLY A 108 -33.14 -5.95 -9.13
N ALA A 109 -33.11 -4.66 -8.77
CA ALA A 109 -32.38 -3.66 -9.57
C ALA A 109 -31.04 -3.18 -9.01
N PHE A 110 -30.66 -3.55 -7.77
CA PHE A 110 -29.46 -3.01 -7.12
C PHE A 110 -28.38 -4.04 -6.77
N HIS A 111 -28.27 -5.13 -7.53
CA HIS A 111 -27.03 -5.91 -7.50
C HIS A 111 -26.00 -5.24 -8.42
N GLN A 112 -25.61 -4.00 -8.07
CA GLN A 112 -24.43 -3.37 -8.63
C GLN A 112 -23.24 -4.23 -8.17
N HIS A 113 -22.68 -4.97 -9.11
CA HIS A 113 -21.41 -5.65 -8.96
C HIS A 113 -20.40 -4.61 -8.44
N ILE A 114 -19.92 -4.80 -7.22
CA ILE A 114 -18.76 -4.06 -6.74
C ILE A 114 -17.58 -4.69 -7.50
N SER A 115 -17.29 -4.16 -8.69
CA SER A 115 -16.05 -4.45 -9.40
C SER A 115 -14.91 -3.92 -8.55
N VAL A 116 -14.28 -4.82 -7.78
CA VAL A 116 -13.02 -4.53 -7.11
C VAL A 116 -11.99 -4.29 -8.22
N PRO A 117 -11.40 -3.09 -8.34
CA PRO A 117 -10.35 -2.87 -9.32
C PRO A 117 -9.18 -3.80 -8.99
N HIS A 118 -8.91 -4.72 -9.91
CA HIS A 118 -7.70 -5.53 -9.89
C HIS A 118 -6.52 -4.60 -10.16
N TYR A 119 -5.73 -4.31 -9.13
CA TYR A 119 -4.45 -3.63 -9.30
C TYR A 119 -3.42 -4.66 -9.75
N PRO A 120 -2.85 -4.54 -10.96
CA PRO A 120 -1.74 -5.38 -11.38
C PRO A 120 -0.49 -5.02 -10.54
N LEU A 121 0.23 -6.07 -10.14
CA LEU A 121 1.54 -6.01 -9.48
C LEU A 121 2.60 -5.34 -10.36
#